data_AF-A0A5J4ZIW6-F1
#
_entry.id   AF-A0A5J4ZIW6-F1
#
_cell.length_a   1.000
_cell.length_b   1.000
_cell.length_c   1.000
_cell.angle_alpha   90.00
_cell.angle_beta   90.00
_cell.angle_gamma   90.00
#
_symmetry.space_group_name_H-M   'P 1'
#
loop_
_entity.id
_entity.type
_entity.pdbx_description
1 polymer ?
#
loop_
_entity_poly.entity_id
_entity_poly.type
_entity_poly.pdbx_seq_one_letter_code
_entity_poly.pdbx_strand_id
1 'polypeptide(L)'
;MSEAAQRTLPALDVEGEIKLALDSKKAFEGNTVAQKNERNRVREVPADMVVNATLAAIAKHGADGKPGTNVYQIASSMANPLLYVDLTRSFYEHFKSSPCLDSKGRTIYVPDMKYFNSMEDFCSNLLRDAYRHFGLTDMTNQNGNINSLKLDNLCKKLVEHAKYLANLYEPYTFYDGR
;
A
#
# COMPACT_ATOMS: atom_id res chain seq x y z
N MET A 1 -54.73 3.75 -24.53
CA MET A 1 -53.64 2.85 -24.95
C MET A 1 -52.41 3.71 -25.19
N SER A 2 -51.35 3.56 -24.40
CA SER A 2 -50.08 4.27 -24.61
C SER A 2 -48.92 3.37 -24.19
N GLU A 3 -47.88 3.44 -25.01
CA GLU A 3 -46.88 2.44 -25.34
C GLU A 3 -45.69 2.50 -24.37
N ALA A 4 -45.31 1.36 -23.79
CA ALA A 4 -44.22 1.27 -22.84
C ALA A 4 -42.89 1.04 -23.59
N ALA A 5 -42.02 2.06 -23.62
CA ALA A 5 -40.65 1.93 -24.12
C ALA A 5 -39.84 1.02 -23.18
N GLN A 6 -39.48 -0.18 -23.66
CA GLN A 6 -38.58 -1.11 -22.97
C GLN A 6 -37.19 -0.48 -22.84
N ARG A 7 -36.76 -0.26 -21.60
CA ARG A 7 -35.40 0.18 -21.26
C ARG A 7 -34.46 -1.02 -21.34
N THR A 8 -33.60 -1.07 -22.36
CA THR A 8 -32.47 -1.99 -22.45
C THR A 8 -31.37 -1.57 -21.46
N LEU A 9 -30.86 -2.54 -20.70
CA LEU A 9 -29.71 -2.35 -19.82
C LEU A 9 -28.44 -2.12 -20.65
N PRO A 10 -27.51 -1.25 -20.24
CA PRO A 10 -26.23 -1.10 -20.92
C PRO A 10 -25.44 -2.42 -20.78
N ALA A 11 -25.06 -3.01 -21.91
CA ALA A 11 -24.20 -4.18 -21.95
C ALA A 11 -22.74 -3.74 -21.76
N LEU A 12 -22.05 -4.34 -20.79
CA LEU A 12 -20.64 -4.09 -20.51
C LEU A 12 -19.78 -4.75 -21.62
N ASP A 13 -19.15 -3.93 -22.46
CA ASP A 13 -18.23 -4.38 -23.51
C ASP A 13 -16.80 -4.49 -22.95
N VAL A 14 -16.53 -5.65 -22.37
CA VAL A 14 -15.24 -5.97 -21.73
C VAL A 14 -14.08 -5.84 -22.72
N GLU A 15 -14.30 -6.16 -23.99
CA GLU A 15 -13.23 -6.19 -25.00
C GLU A 15 -12.90 -4.77 -25.50
N GLY A 16 -13.94 -3.93 -25.65
CA GLY A 16 -13.78 -2.50 -25.91
C GLY A 16 -13.03 -1.78 -24.79
N GLU A 17 -13.33 -2.09 -23.52
CA GLU A 17 -12.64 -1.50 -22.37
C GLU A 17 -11.18 -1.97 -22.24
N ILE A 18 -10.90 -3.26 -22.48
CA ILE A 18 -9.53 -3.80 -22.50
C ILE A 18 -8.71 -3.14 -23.60
N LYS A 19 -9.30 -2.93 -24.79
CA LYS A 19 -8.63 -2.26 -25.91
C LYS A 19 -8.32 -0.80 -25.61
N LEU A 20 -9.25 -0.07 -24.98
CA LEU A 20 -9.04 1.32 -24.55
C LEU A 20 -7.88 1.45 -23.55
N ALA A 21 -7.78 0.50 -22.61
CA ALA A 21 -6.67 0.44 -21.65
C ALA A 21 -5.32 0.13 -22.34
N LEU A 22 -5.31 -0.78 -23.32
CA LEU A 22 -4.13 -1.13 -24.12
C LEU A 22 -3.64 0.02 -25.01
N ASP A 23 -4.56 0.75 -25.63
CA ASP A 23 -4.21 1.88 -26.49
C ASP A 23 -3.69 3.08 -25.68
N SER A 24 -4.22 3.29 -24.45
CA SER A 24 -3.66 4.26 -23.49
C SER A 24 -2.24 3.91 -23.06
N LYS A 25 -1.91 2.61 -22.94
CA LYS A 25 -0.55 2.15 -22.59
C LYS A 25 0.47 2.52 -23.66
N LYS A 26 0.14 2.34 -24.95
CA LYS A 26 1.04 2.70 -26.07
C LYS A 26 1.30 4.21 -26.16
N ALA A 27 0.34 5.04 -25.78
CA ALA A 27 0.52 6.49 -25.73
C ALA A 27 1.46 6.95 -24.60
N PHE A 28 1.69 6.12 -23.58
CA PHE A 28 2.47 6.47 -22.40
C PHE A 28 3.97 6.17 -22.54
N GLU A 29 4.39 5.24 -23.40
CA GLU A 29 5.81 4.82 -23.52
C GLU A 29 6.78 5.91 -24.04
N GLY A 30 6.27 7.05 -24.52
CA GLY A 30 7.07 8.14 -25.12
C GLY A 30 7.69 9.18 -24.17
N ASN A 31 7.53 9.10 -22.84
CA ASN A 31 7.92 10.20 -21.93
C ASN A 31 8.73 9.77 -20.68
N THR A 32 9.94 9.26 -20.90
CA THR A 32 10.75 8.56 -19.90
C THR A 32 11.34 9.45 -18.78
N VAL A 33 11.46 10.77 -18.97
CA VAL A 33 12.08 11.69 -17.98
C VAL A 33 11.06 12.30 -17.02
N ALA A 34 9.82 12.57 -17.48
CA ALA A 34 8.74 13.04 -16.61
C ALA A 34 8.20 11.91 -15.70
N GLN A 35 8.19 10.67 -16.21
CA GLN A 35 7.70 9.48 -15.50
C GLN A 35 8.47 9.17 -14.21
N LYS A 36 9.79 9.43 -14.16
CA LYS A 36 10.60 9.13 -12.95
C LYS A 36 10.15 9.93 -11.72
N ASN A 37 9.53 11.11 -11.92
CA ASN A 37 8.98 11.93 -10.83
C ASN A 37 7.52 11.55 -10.48
N GLU A 38 6.85 10.76 -11.32
CA GLU A 38 5.48 10.27 -11.11
C GLU A 38 5.43 8.88 -10.46
N ARG A 39 6.49 8.07 -10.61
CA ARG A 39 6.65 6.73 -10.02
C ARG A 39 6.44 6.67 -8.50
N ASN A 40 6.64 7.78 -7.79
CA ASN A 40 6.61 7.84 -6.32
C ASN A 40 5.41 8.60 -5.75
N ARG A 41 4.38 8.92 -6.56
CA ARG A 41 3.20 9.62 -6.03
C ARG A 41 2.27 8.64 -5.33
N VAL A 42 2.08 8.85 -4.03
CA VAL A 42 1.09 8.14 -3.23
C VAL A 42 -0.17 8.99 -3.14
N ARG A 43 -1.32 8.38 -3.46
CA ARG A 43 -2.63 8.96 -3.22
C ARG A 43 -3.17 8.32 -1.96
N GLU A 44 -3.16 9.08 -0.88
CA GLU A 44 -3.75 8.67 0.38
C GLU A 44 -5.14 9.29 0.49
N VAL A 45 -6.13 8.51 0.89
CA VAL A 45 -7.48 8.98 1.20
C VAL A 45 -7.67 8.83 2.71
N PRO A 46 -7.85 9.92 3.45
CA PRO A 46 -8.10 9.85 4.89
C PRO A 46 -9.31 8.98 5.22
N ALA A 47 -9.22 8.19 6.29
CA ALA A 47 -10.26 7.25 6.67
C ALA A 47 -11.58 7.96 7.04
N ASP A 48 -11.51 9.11 7.70
CA ASP A 48 -12.66 9.95 8.04
C ASP A 48 -13.41 10.43 6.79
N MET A 49 -12.69 10.75 5.70
CA MET A 49 -13.30 11.10 4.42
C MET A 49 -14.10 9.94 3.82
N VAL A 50 -13.55 8.72 3.88
CA VAL A 50 -14.23 7.50 3.40
C VAL A 50 -15.48 7.23 4.22
N VAL A 51 -15.39 7.32 5.55
CA VAL A 51 -16.52 7.11 6.46
C VAL A 51 -17.62 8.14 6.20
N ASN A 52 -17.27 9.42 6.12
CA ASN A 52 -18.23 10.49 5.89
C ASN A 52 -18.92 10.37 4.53
N ALA A 53 -18.17 10.06 3.48
CA ALA A 53 -18.73 9.83 2.15
C ALA A 53 -19.66 8.62 2.10
N THR A 54 -19.30 7.54 2.81
CA THR A 54 -20.14 6.34 2.91
C THR A 54 -21.45 6.64 3.63
N LEU A 55 -21.40 7.33 4.77
CA LEU A 55 -22.61 7.74 5.51
C LEU A 55 -23.50 8.65 4.67
N ALA A 56 -22.92 9.60 3.93
CA ALA A 56 -23.67 10.48 3.05
C ALA A 56 -24.34 9.72 1.89
N ALA A 57 -23.65 8.75 1.28
CA ALA A 57 -24.21 7.91 0.22
C ALA A 57 -25.38 7.05 0.75
N ILE A 58 -25.23 6.48 1.94
CA ILE A 58 -26.29 5.72 2.63
C ILE A 58 -27.48 6.63 2.93
N ALA A 59 -27.26 7.83 3.50
CA ALA A 59 -28.34 8.75 3.82
C ALA A 59 -29.12 9.20 2.57
N LYS A 60 -28.40 9.50 1.48
CA LYS A 60 -28.99 9.94 0.21
C LYS A 60 -29.85 8.86 -0.44
N HIS A 61 -29.39 7.61 -0.48
CA HIS A 61 -30.10 6.54 -1.18
C HIS A 61 -30.99 5.66 -0.29
N GLY A 62 -30.70 5.61 1.01
CA GLY A 62 -31.51 4.88 1.98
C GLY A 62 -32.87 5.53 2.23
N ALA A 63 -32.98 6.85 2.11
CA ALA A 63 -34.24 7.57 2.28
C ALA A 63 -35.19 7.44 1.08
N ASP A 64 -34.66 7.28 -0.13
CA ASP A 64 -35.43 7.33 -1.37
C ASP A 64 -36.18 6.02 -1.70
N GLY A 65 -35.86 4.90 -1.02
CA GLY A 65 -36.55 3.59 -1.18
C GLY A 65 -36.49 2.98 -2.58
N LYS A 66 -35.74 3.59 -3.51
CA LYS A 66 -35.61 3.16 -4.90
C LYS A 66 -34.52 2.09 -5.02
N PRO A 67 -34.84 0.86 -5.46
CA PRO A 67 -33.82 -0.15 -5.72
C PRO A 67 -32.95 0.30 -6.91
N GLY A 68 -31.63 0.36 -6.70
CA GLY A 68 -30.66 0.71 -7.73
C GLY A 68 -29.23 0.70 -7.21
N THR A 69 -28.26 0.35 -8.07
CA THR A 69 -26.83 0.37 -7.75
C THR A 69 -26.26 1.75 -8.06
N ASN A 70 -25.68 2.42 -7.06
CA ASN A 70 -25.00 3.71 -7.23
C ASN A 70 -23.52 3.53 -6.87
N VAL A 71 -22.64 3.91 -7.79
CA VAL A 71 -21.19 3.81 -7.59
C VAL A 71 -20.64 5.19 -7.24
N TYR A 72 -19.90 5.26 -6.14
CA TYR A 72 -19.25 6.49 -5.66
C TYR A 72 -17.74 6.32 -5.67
N GLN A 73 -17.05 7.17 -6.41
CA GLN A 73 -15.59 7.25 -6.37
C GLN A 73 -15.18 8.22 -5.26
N ILE A 74 -14.50 7.70 -4.24
CA ILE A 74 -13.92 8.52 -3.18
C ILE A 74 -12.43 8.59 -3.46
N ALA A 75 -11.95 9.79 -3.78
CA ALA A 75 -10.54 10.04 -4.05
C ALA A 75 -10.09 11.33 -3.36
N SER A 76 -8.85 11.35 -2.91
CA SER A 76 -8.18 12.61 -2.57
C SER A 76 -7.91 13.39 -3.85
N SER A 77 -8.15 14.71 -3.79
CA SER A 77 -8.05 15.64 -4.93
C SER A 77 -6.75 15.48 -5.73
N MET A 78 -6.77 15.89 -7.02
CA MET A 78 -5.56 15.97 -7.85
C MET A 78 -4.47 16.89 -7.29
N ALA A 79 -4.80 17.74 -6.30
CA ALA A 79 -3.89 18.70 -5.69
C ALA A 79 -3.04 18.14 -4.52
N ASN A 80 -3.25 16.89 -4.08
CA ASN A 80 -2.41 16.29 -3.02
C ASN A 80 -1.70 14.99 -3.43
N PRO A 81 -0.88 14.98 -4.51
CA PRO A 81 0.03 13.87 -4.75
C PRO A 81 1.24 14.01 -3.82
N LEU A 82 1.28 13.26 -2.73
CA LEU A 82 2.46 13.20 -1.87
C LEU A 82 3.52 12.34 -2.57
N LEU A 83 4.73 12.89 -2.73
CA LEU A 83 5.86 12.06 -3.12
C LEU A 83 6.22 11.17 -1.93
N TYR A 84 6.45 9.89 -2.19
CA TYR A 84 6.82 8.92 -1.16
C TYR A 84 8.08 9.36 -0.39
N VAL A 85 9.02 10.02 -1.08
CA VAL A 85 10.22 10.61 -0.47
C VAL A 85 9.89 11.77 0.48
N ASP A 86 8.86 12.57 0.16
CA ASP A 86 8.44 13.67 1.03
C ASP A 86 7.71 13.13 2.26
N LEU A 87 6.87 12.11 2.07
CA LEU A 87 6.13 11.45 3.15
C LEU A 87 7.07 10.80 4.16
N THR A 88 8.01 10.00 3.68
CA THR A 88 9.04 9.34 4.52
C THR A 88 9.93 10.34 5.25
N ARG A 89 10.35 11.42 4.58
CA ARG A 89 11.06 12.54 5.22
C ARG A 89 10.21 13.20 6.30
N SER A 90 8.92 13.41 6.05
CA SER A 90 8.00 13.96 7.05
C SER A 90 7.91 13.07 8.29
N PHE A 91 7.87 11.74 8.12
CA PHE A 91 7.91 10.82 9.25
C PHE A 91 9.22 10.92 10.03
N TYR A 92 10.36 10.95 9.33
CA TYR A 92 11.67 11.06 9.98
C TYR A 92 11.77 12.34 10.82
N GLU A 93 11.44 13.51 10.25
CA GLU A 93 11.49 14.78 10.97
C GLU A 93 10.49 14.85 12.14
N HIS A 94 9.31 14.24 11.99
CA HIS A 94 8.34 14.12 13.07
C HIS A 94 8.91 13.33 14.26
N PHE A 95 9.43 12.12 14.03
CA PHE A 95 9.97 11.30 15.12
C PHE A 95 11.31 11.81 15.66
N LYS A 96 12.05 12.58 14.88
CA LYS A 96 13.27 13.27 15.34
C LYS A 96 12.95 14.43 16.28
N SER A 97 11.91 15.22 15.97
CA SER A 97 11.48 16.34 16.81
C SER A 97 10.66 15.91 18.03
N SER A 98 9.87 14.84 17.89
CA SER A 98 9.00 14.28 18.92
C SER A 98 9.21 12.76 19.05
N PRO A 99 10.33 12.32 19.65
CA PRO A 99 10.65 10.90 19.74
C PRO A 99 9.69 10.15 20.65
N CYS A 100 9.28 8.96 20.21
CA CYS A 100 8.55 8.02 21.06
C CYS A 100 9.46 7.49 22.18
N LEU A 101 8.88 7.21 23.34
CA LEU A 101 9.59 6.62 24.47
C LEU A 101 9.29 5.13 24.58
N ASP A 102 10.31 4.34 24.90
CA ASP A 102 10.13 2.93 25.26
C ASP A 102 9.50 2.80 26.67
N SER A 103 9.19 1.57 27.07
CA SER A 103 8.63 1.28 28.41
C SER A 103 9.55 1.69 29.58
N LYS A 104 10.81 2.03 29.30
CA LYS A 104 11.82 2.49 30.26
C LYS A 104 12.07 4.00 30.15
N GLY A 105 11.27 4.73 29.35
CA GLY A 105 11.41 6.17 29.15
C GLY A 105 12.56 6.59 28.23
N ARG A 106 13.19 5.66 27.51
CA ARG A 106 14.29 5.97 26.58
C ARG A 106 13.74 6.29 25.20
N THR A 107 14.31 7.28 24.54
CA THR A 107 13.91 7.68 23.18
C THR A 107 14.18 6.56 22.18
N ILE A 108 13.16 6.21 21.40
CA ILE A 108 13.24 5.27 20.28
C ILE A 108 13.78 6.02 19.08
N TYR A 109 14.98 5.64 18.63
CA TYR A 109 15.59 6.20 17.43
C TYR A 109 14.95 5.61 16.17
N VAL A 110 14.43 6.47 15.31
CA VAL A 110 13.87 6.11 14.01
C VAL A 110 14.89 6.47 12.91
N PRO A 111 15.57 5.50 12.29
CA PRO A 111 16.47 5.77 11.18
C PRO A 111 15.69 6.18 9.92
N ASP A 112 16.38 6.82 8.98
CA ASP A 112 15.83 7.07 7.64
C ASP A 112 15.32 5.76 7.01
N MET A 113 14.16 5.86 6.36
CA MET A 113 13.53 4.70 5.74
C MET A 113 14.35 4.21 4.56
N LYS A 114 14.61 2.90 4.51
CA LYS A 114 15.29 2.25 3.37
C LYS A 114 14.30 1.99 2.25
N TYR A 115 14.74 2.26 1.01
CA TYR A 115 13.99 1.94 -0.20
C TYR A 115 14.60 0.74 -0.90
N PHE A 116 13.76 -0.06 -1.54
CA PHE A 116 14.16 -1.22 -2.30
C PHE A 116 13.58 -1.10 -3.71
N ASN A 117 14.34 -1.53 -4.70
CA ASN A 117 13.91 -1.51 -6.11
C ASN A 117 13.30 -2.85 -6.53
N SER A 118 13.39 -3.88 -5.69
CA SER A 118 12.87 -5.22 -5.95
C SER A 118 12.36 -5.87 -4.66
N MET A 119 11.44 -6.81 -4.82
CA MET A 119 10.96 -7.64 -3.72
C MET A 119 12.07 -8.51 -3.13
N GLU A 120 12.99 -8.99 -3.96
CA GLU A 120 14.12 -9.82 -3.54
C GLU A 120 15.08 -9.06 -2.61
N ASP A 121 15.42 -7.81 -2.97
CA ASP A 121 16.26 -6.95 -2.13
C ASP A 121 15.59 -6.63 -0.80
N PHE A 122 14.28 -6.34 -0.84
CA PHE A 122 13.48 -6.11 0.37
C PHE A 122 13.49 -7.34 1.29
N CYS A 123 13.19 -8.53 0.76
CA CYS A 123 13.12 -9.76 1.53
C CYS A 123 14.48 -10.16 2.12
N SER A 124 15.55 -10.01 1.33
CA SER A 124 16.92 -10.24 1.78
C SER A 124 17.31 -9.30 2.92
N ASN A 125 16.96 -8.01 2.82
CA ASN A 125 17.22 -7.07 3.90
C ASN A 125 16.38 -7.38 5.15
N LEU A 126 15.09 -7.72 4.98
CA LEU A 126 14.20 -8.07 6.09
C LEU A 126 14.74 -9.28 6.87
N LEU A 127 15.16 -10.34 6.17
CA LEU A 127 15.80 -11.51 6.77
C LEU A 127 17.02 -11.09 7.61
N ARG A 128 17.95 -10.36 6.99
CA ARG A 128 19.17 -9.89 7.65
C ARG A 128 18.87 -9.03 8.88
N ASP A 129 17.92 -8.10 8.77
CA ASP A 129 17.56 -7.20 9.85
C ASP A 129 16.87 -7.97 11.00
N ALA A 130 16.00 -8.93 10.69
CA ALA A 130 15.39 -9.82 11.68
C ALA A 130 16.46 -10.62 12.43
N TYR A 131 17.36 -11.32 11.73
CA TYR A 131 18.44 -12.10 12.36
C TYR A 131 19.33 -11.23 13.26
N ARG A 132 19.66 -10.01 12.83
CA ARG A 132 20.41 -9.05 13.66
C ARG A 132 19.63 -8.64 14.91
N HIS A 133 18.34 -8.33 14.77
CA HIS A 133 17.49 -7.90 15.88
C HIS A 133 17.27 -9.00 16.93
N PHE A 134 17.19 -10.26 16.50
CA PHE A 134 17.07 -11.41 17.40
C PHE A 134 18.42 -11.90 17.94
N GLY A 135 19.55 -11.28 17.57
CA GLY A 135 20.88 -11.67 18.04
C GLY A 135 21.37 -13.01 17.52
N LEU A 136 20.89 -13.44 16.34
CA LEU A 136 21.17 -14.75 15.74
C LEU A 136 22.38 -14.75 14.77
N THR A 137 23.19 -13.69 14.75
CA THR A 137 24.25 -13.49 13.76
C THR A 137 25.54 -14.29 13.99
N ASP A 138 25.64 -15.05 15.08
CA ASP A 138 26.83 -15.87 15.39
C ASP A 138 26.53 -17.37 15.24
N MET A 139 26.84 -17.90 14.05
CA MET A 139 26.73 -19.33 13.71
C MET A 139 27.90 -20.18 14.26
N THR A 140 28.52 -19.79 15.38
CA THR A 140 29.75 -20.46 15.88
C THR A 140 29.66 -21.15 17.23
N ASN A 141 28.54 -21.08 17.97
CA ASN A 141 28.41 -21.88 19.19
C ASN A 141 27.19 -22.79 19.12
N GLN A 142 27.44 -24.00 18.60
CA GLN A 142 26.56 -25.15 18.80
C GLN A 142 26.55 -25.52 20.28
N ASN A 143 25.67 -24.90 21.04
CA ASN A 143 25.09 -25.54 22.21
C ASN A 143 23.60 -25.23 22.21
N GLY A 144 22.81 -26.19 21.74
CA GLY A 144 21.38 -26.06 21.47
C GLY A 144 20.59 -25.73 22.72
N ASN A 145 20.46 -24.45 23.04
CA ASN A 145 19.55 -23.97 24.06
C ASN A 145 18.14 -23.91 23.45
N ILE A 146 17.16 -24.55 24.09
CA ILE A 146 15.74 -24.57 23.65
C ILE A 146 15.21 -23.15 23.38
N ASN A 147 15.73 -22.15 24.09
CA ASN A 147 15.35 -20.75 23.90
C ASN A 147 15.85 -20.15 22.58
N SER A 148 17.04 -20.51 22.09
CA SER A 148 17.53 -20.03 20.79
C SER A 148 16.74 -20.65 19.64
N LEU A 149 16.37 -21.93 19.75
CA LEU A 149 15.51 -22.60 18.77
C LEU A 149 14.10 -21.97 18.72
N LYS A 150 13.53 -21.60 19.88
CA LYS A 150 12.25 -20.90 19.96
C LYS A 150 12.32 -19.50 19.31
N LEU A 151 13.39 -18.76 19.55
CA LEU A 151 13.62 -17.44 18.93
C LEU A 151 13.84 -17.54 17.42
N ASP A 152 14.59 -18.54 16.95
CA ASP A 152 14.77 -18.81 15.53
C ASP A 152 13.43 -19.11 14.84
N ASN A 153 12.60 -19.97 15.44
CA ASN A 153 11.28 -20.28 14.91
C ASN A 153 10.34 -19.06 14.88
N LEU A 154 10.41 -18.19 15.89
CA LEU A 154 9.66 -16.94 15.91
C LEU A 154 10.13 -15.99 14.81
N CYS A 155 11.45 -15.82 14.65
CA CYS A 155 12.06 -15.03 13.59
C CYS A 155 11.63 -15.52 12.22
N LYS A 156 11.73 -16.83 11.95
CA LYS A 156 11.26 -17.44 10.69
C LYS A 156 9.79 -17.16 10.44
N LYS A 157 8.91 -17.36 11.44
CA LYS A 157 7.48 -17.09 11.29
C LYS A 157 7.18 -15.62 10.97
N LEU A 158 7.85 -14.69 11.66
CA LEU A 158 7.67 -13.26 11.42
C LEU A 158 8.14 -12.86 10.03
N VAL A 159 9.30 -13.35 9.60
CA VAL A 159 9.82 -13.06 8.27
C VAL A 159 8.93 -13.64 7.19
N GLU A 160 8.47 -14.89 7.32
CA GLU A 160 7.53 -15.48 6.35
C GLU A 160 6.20 -14.71 6.31
N HIS A 161 5.69 -14.24 7.45
CA HIS A 161 4.49 -13.40 7.48
C HIS A 161 4.71 -12.06 6.76
N ALA A 162 5.84 -11.39 7.03
CA ALA A 162 6.17 -10.14 6.37
C ALA A 162 6.42 -10.31 4.86
N LYS A 163 7.03 -11.42 4.42
CA LYS A 163 7.13 -11.78 3.00
C LYS A 163 5.76 -11.98 2.36
N TYR A 164 4.88 -12.72 3.03
CA TYR A 164 3.51 -12.95 2.56
C TYR A 164 2.76 -11.62 2.35
N LEU A 165 2.82 -10.73 3.33
CA LEU A 165 2.23 -9.39 3.21
C LEU A 165 2.86 -8.60 2.06
N ALA A 166 4.19 -8.60 1.96
CA ALA A 166 4.88 -7.90 0.89
C ALA A 166 4.42 -8.40 -0.48
N ASN A 167 4.34 -9.72 -0.70
CA ASN A 167 3.85 -10.31 -1.95
C ASN A 167 2.40 -9.94 -2.27
N LEU A 168 1.53 -9.87 -1.25
CA LEU A 168 0.13 -9.44 -1.44
C LEU A 168 0.05 -7.98 -1.93
N TYR A 169 0.98 -7.14 -1.49
CA TYR A 169 1.04 -5.72 -1.85
C TYR A 169 2.01 -5.38 -2.98
N GLU A 170 2.75 -6.36 -3.51
CA GLU A 170 3.67 -6.21 -4.63
C GLU A 170 3.05 -5.44 -5.82
N PRO A 171 1.83 -5.78 -6.31
CA PRO A 171 1.23 -5.06 -7.43
C PRO A 171 0.93 -3.58 -7.15
N TYR A 172 0.89 -3.18 -5.88
CA TYR A 172 0.61 -1.79 -5.47
C TYR A 172 1.87 -0.99 -5.12
N THR A 173 3.01 -1.68 -4.97
CA THR A 173 4.27 -1.12 -4.44
C THR A 173 5.44 -1.20 -5.42
N PHE A 174 5.63 -2.33 -6.11
CA PHE A 174 6.75 -2.59 -7.02
C PHE A 174 6.34 -2.73 -8.48
N TYR A 175 5.04 -2.63 -8.80
CA TYR A 175 4.57 -2.75 -10.17
C TYR A 175 4.87 -1.50 -11.00
N ASP A 176 5.60 -1.69 -12.10
CA ASP A 176 6.09 -0.64 -13.00
C ASP A 176 5.00 -0.09 -13.95
N GLY A 177 3.77 -0.58 -13.88
CA GLY A 177 2.67 -0.16 -14.77
C GLY A 177 1.92 1.09 -14.33
N ARG A 178 2.61 2.06 -13.72
CA ARG A 178 2.11 3.42 -13.44
C ARG A 178 2.77 4.45 -14.36
#